data_AF-A0A1F7I3G8-F1
#
_entry.id   AF-A0A1F7I3G8-F1
#
_cell.length_a   1.000
_cell.length_b   1.000
_cell.length_c   1.000
_cell.angle_alpha   90.00
_cell.angle_beta   90.00
_cell.angle_gamma   90.00
#
_symmetry.space_group_name_H-M   'P 1'
#
loop_
_entity.id
_entity.type
_entity.pdbx_description
1 polymer ?
#
loop_
_entity_poly.entity_id
_entity_poly.type
_entity_poly.pdbx_seq_one_letter_code
_entity_poly.pdbx_strand_id
1 'polypeptide(L)'
;MPTNTNDGSLNRLNDVLQKSLSGTIVLPQNPTADAVAAATALYLSLNKAGKSVSLACSSKVGFNLTGVDKIQSQLTTSGDNLVISFPYAEGSIDKVDYNIKGEHFNLIIAPRQGYPKLDPKQVKYTYTGGSLDFIIIIDSPTLNSLGPIYTENEKQFQGKEIVNIDRHLTNSFYGTINYVNKTSSSISELIFKLVQNLGIELDRDIATNLYAGISSATNNFSSYSVTADTFDTVARLLRLGAIKKTIQKPNLGGTRGFPSQPMTRPFNPPPLNSFGGGFNEVPDTITPIEDVEKEPRGAQGSTPQDWLKPKIFKGGSGGLV
;
A
#
# COMPACT_ATOMS: atom_id res chain seq x y z
N MET A 1 26.29 17.05 -4.67
CA MET A 1 25.10 16.21 -4.39
C MET A 1 24.48 15.88 -5.74
N PRO A 2 24.41 14.61 -6.18
CA PRO A 2 23.70 14.31 -7.41
C PRO A 2 22.21 14.62 -7.17
N THR A 3 21.65 15.48 -8.01
CA THR A 3 20.21 15.74 -8.02
C THR A 3 19.51 14.45 -8.41
N ASN A 4 18.82 13.81 -7.46
CA ASN A 4 17.93 12.68 -7.71
C ASN A 4 16.76 13.18 -8.57
N THR A 5 16.98 13.29 -9.89
CA THR A 5 15.90 13.44 -10.85
C THR A 5 15.23 12.09 -11.01
N ASN A 6 13.91 12.09 -11.22
CA ASN A 6 13.16 10.85 -11.41
C ASN A 6 13.73 9.99 -12.54
N ASP A 7 14.26 10.62 -13.60
CA ASP A 7 14.89 9.92 -14.72
C ASP A 7 16.22 9.26 -14.33
N GLY A 8 17.03 9.91 -13.49
CA GLY A 8 18.26 9.34 -12.96
C GLY A 8 18.01 8.12 -12.07
N SER A 9 16.99 8.21 -11.21
CA SER A 9 16.53 7.09 -10.39
C SER A 9 15.98 5.95 -11.23
N LEU A 10 15.22 6.25 -12.29
CA LEU A 10 14.66 5.25 -13.20
C LEU A 10 15.77 4.46 -13.91
N ASN A 11 16.79 5.14 -14.43
CA ASN A 11 17.93 4.48 -15.08
C ASN A 11 18.70 3.56 -14.12
N ARG A 12 18.99 4.02 -12.90
CA ARG A 12 19.63 3.18 -11.87
C ARG A 12 18.76 1.97 -11.50
N LEU A 13 17.45 2.16 -11.44
CA LEU A 13 16.52 1.07 -11.19
C LEU A 13 16.57 0.02 -12.31
N ASN A 14 16.61 0.44 -13.57
CA ASN A 14 16.78 -0.51 -14.68
C ASN A 14 18.10 -1.26 -14.59
N ASP A 15 19.20 -0.58 -14.27
CA ASP A 15 20.51 -1.23 -14.14
C ASP A 15 20.49 -2.33 -13.07
N VAL A 16 19.89 -2.06 -11.90
CA VAL A 16 19.72 -3.06 -10.83
C VAL A 16 18.86 -4.21 -11.33
N LEU A 17 17.70 -3.90 -11.92
CA LEU A 17 16.79 -4.94 -12.39
C LEU A 17 17.40 -5.74 -13.53
N GLN A 18 18.23 -5.19 -14.42
CA GLN A 18 18.87 -5.97 -15.49
C GLN A 18 19.97 -6.90 -14.97
N LYS A 19 20.74 -6.48 -13.97
CA LYS A 19 21.87 -7.24 -13.40
C LYS A 19 21.44 -8.31 -12.41
N SER A 20 20.29 -8.12 -11.77
CA SER A 20 19.79 -9.01 -10.71
C SER A 20 18.77 -10.01 -11.23
N LEU A 21 18.82 -11.22 -10.66
CA LEU A 21 17.92 -12.32 -11.04
C LEU A 21 16.82 -12.53 -10.00
N SER A 22 17.11 -12.26 -8.73
CA SER A 22 16.18 -12.54 -7.63
C SER A 22 15.95 -11.33 -6.73
N GLY A 23 14.70 -11.13 -6.34
CA GLY A 23 14.31 -10.02 -5.49
C GLY A 23 12.96 -10.19 -4.86
N THR A 24 12.52 -9.18 -4.13
CA THR A 24 11.20 -9.19 -3.49
C THR A 24 10.54 -7.83 -3.65
N ILE A 25 9.22 -7.85 -3.83
CA ILE A 25 8.36 -6.67 -3.83
C ILE A 25 7.61 -6.66 -2.51
N VAL A 26 7.68 -5.56 -1.78
CA VAL A 26 7.09 -5.41 -0.44
C VAL A 26 6.11 -4.24 -0.42
N LEU A 27 4.93 -4.52 0.14
CA LEU A 27 3.86 -3.54 0.36
C LEU A 27 3.79 -3.13 1.84
N PRO A 28 3.31 -1.91 2.14
CA PRO A 28 3.04 -1.47 3.51
C PRO A 28 1.90 -2.28 4.15
N GLN A 29 1.71 -2.11 5.45
CA GLN A 29 0.52 -2.58 6.13
C GLN A 29 -0.75 -1.91 5.59
N ASN A 30 -1.79 -2.71 5.41
CA ASN A 30 -3.10 -2.29 4.90
C ASN A 30 -2.98 -1.50 3.58
N PRO A 31 -2.37 -2.11 2.55
CA PRO A 31 -2.01 -1.39 1.33
C PRO A 31 -3.25 -0.90 0.58
N THR A 32 -3.08 0.20 -0.14
CA THR A 32 -4.13 0.75 -0.99
C THR A 32 -4.41 -0.18 -2.18
N ALA A 33 -5.58 -0.05 -2.80
CA ALA A 33 -5.93 -0.79 -4.01
C ALA A 33 -4.95 -0.51 -5.16
N ASP A 34 -4.47 0.73 -5.26
CA ASP A 34 -3.46 1.15 -6.25
C ASP A 34 -2.10 0.50 -5.97
N ALA A 35 -1.64 0.49 -4.71
CA ALA A 35 -0.40 -0.19 -4.34
C ALA A 35 -0.41 -1.67 -4.71
N VAL A 36 -1.51 -2.36 -4.39
CA VAL A 36 -1.66 -3.79 -4.71
C VAL A 36 -1.70 -4.01 -6.22
N ALA A 37 -2.44 -3.19 -6.96
CA ALA A 37 -2.48 -3.24 -8.42
C ALA A 37 -1.10 -3.03 -9.05
N ALA A 38 -0.37 -2.01 -8.60
CA ALA A 38 0.96 -1.68 -9.06
C ALA A 38 1.98 -2.80 -8.74
N ALA A 39 1.94 -3.33 -7.51
CA ALA A 39 2.85 -4.38 -7.07
C ALA A 39 2.60 -5.72 -7.78
N THR A 40 1.34 -6.10 -7.97
CA THR A 40 0.99 -7.32 -8.72
C THR A 40 1.31 -7.18 -10.21
N ALA A 41 1.09 -6.01 -10.82
CA ALA A 41 1.50 -5.74 -12.19
C ALA A 41 3.03 -5.83 -12.37
N LEU A 42 3.80 -5.24 -11.45
CA LEU A 42 5.26 -5.33 -11.48
C LEU A 42 5.74 -6.77 -11.28
N TYR A 43 5.16 -7.49 -10.32
CA TYR A 43 5.45 -8.90 -10.07
C TYR A 43 5.26 -9.76 -11.33
N LEU A 44 4.11 -9.65 -11.99
CA LEU A 44 3.82 -10.36 -13.24
C LEU A 44 4.80 -9.98 -14.36
N SER A 45 5.13 -8.69 -14.48
CA SER A 45 6.08 -8.18 -15.47
C SER A 45 7.48 -8.75 -15.27
N LEU A 46 8.00 -8.72 -14.03
CA LEU A 46 9.33 -9.24 -13.72
C LEU A 46 9.41 -10.76 -13.89
N ASN A 47 8.36 -11.49 -13.54
CA ASN A 47 8.29 -12.94 -13.79
C ASN A 47 8.28 -13.25 -15.30
N LYS A 48 7.55 -12.46 -16.11
CA LYS A 48 7.56 -12.60 -17.57
C LYS A 48 8.95 -12.32 -18.16
N ALA A 49 9.73 -11.46 -17.50
CA ALA A 49 11.14 -11.20 -17.82
C ALA A 49 12.12 -12.26 -17.27
N GLY A 50 11.62 -13.39 -16.75
CA GLY A 50 12.43 -14.51 -16.26
C GLY A 50 13.08 -14.29 -14.89
N LYS A 51 12.60 -13.31 -14.10
CA LYS A 51 13.12 -13.05 -12.76
C LYS A 51 12.40 -13.86 -11.70
N SER A 52 13.14 -14.23 -10.66
CA SER A 52 12.60 -14.90 -9.48
C SER A 52 12.23 -13.84 -8.45
N VAL A 53 10.97 -13.39 -8.46
CA VAL A 53 10.50 -12.35 -7.56
C VAL A 53 9.44 -12.90 -6.61
N SER A 54 9.53 -12.56 -5.32
CA SER A 54 8.45 -12.80 -4.35
C SER A 54 7.66 -11.52 -4.08
N LEU A 55 6.44 -11.66 -3.59
CA LEU A 55 5.55 -10.55 -3.26
C LEU A 55 5.06 -10.68 -1.82
N ALA A 56 5.29 -9.66 -0.98
CA ALA A 56 5.06 -9.74 0.46
C ALA A 56 4.26 -8.55 1.01
N CYS A 57 3.35 -8.84 1.94
CA CYS A 57 2.60 -7.85 2.72
C CYS A 57 2.14 -8.48 4.04
N SER A 58 2.37 -7.81 5.18
CA SER A 58 1.98 -8.36 6.49
C SER A 58 0.47 -8.42 6.71
N SER A 59 -0.30 -7.54 6.07
CA SER A 59 -1.77 -7.52 6.17
C SER A 59 -2.43 -8.38 5.09
N LYS A 60 -3.59 -8.98 5.42
CA LYS A 60 -4.40 -9.71 4.45
C LYS A 60 -4.92 -8.76 3.36
N VAL A 61 -4.64 -9.10 2.10
CA VAL A 61 -5.11 -8.36 0.92
C VAL A 61 -6.32 -9.06 0.31
N GLY A 62 -7.36 -8.30 -0.01
CA GLY A 62 -8.65 -8.82 -0.47
C GLY A 62 -9.20 -8.16 -1.72
N PHE A 63 -8.33 -7.72 -2.63
CA PHE A 63 -8.74 -7.10 -3.89
C PHE A 63 -8.85 -8.14 -5.02
N ASN A 64 -9.80 -7.94 -5.93
CA ASN A 64 -10.01 -8.82 -7.08
C ASN A 64 -9.07 -8.44 -8.25
N LEU A 65 -7.77 -8.72 -8.11
CA LEU A 65 -6.72 -8.43 -9.09
C LEU A 65 -5.92 -9.70 -9.39
N THR A 66 -5.36 -9.81 -10.60
CA THR A 66 -4.55 -10.97 -10.99
C THR A 66 -3.25 -10.97 -10.19
N GLY A 67 -2.88 -12.11 -9.61
CA GLY A 67 -1.64 -12.27 -8.82
C GLY A 67 -1.76 -11.89 -7.33
N VAL A 68 -2.93 -11.45 -6.85
CA VAL A 68 -3.14 -11.17 -5.41
C VAL A 68 -2.96 -12.41 -4.55
N ASP A 69 -3.29 -13.59 -5.08
CA ASP A 69 -3.08 -14.88 -4.42
C ASP A 69 -1.60 -15.21 -4.20
N LYS A 70 -0.68 -14.50 -4.86
CA LYS A 70 0.77 -14.66 -4.71
C LYS A 70 1.36 -13.83 -3.56
N ILE A 71 0.58 -12.92 -2.96
CA ILE A 71 1.03 -12.11 -1.83
C ILE A 71 1.19 -13.00 -0.60
N GLN A 72 2.40 -13.05 -0.06
CA GLN A 72 2.73 -13.81 1.14
C GLN A 72 2.76 -12.91 2.37
N SER A 73 2.36 -13.45 3.53
CA SER A 73 2.31 -12.70 4.79
C SER A 73 3.68 -12.46 5.44
N GLN A 74 4.73 -13.08 4.88
CA GLN A 74 6.09 -13.05 5.39
C GLN A 74 7.07 -12.79 4.25
N LEU A 75 8.24 -12.27 4.60
CA LEU A 75 9.31 -12.08 3.66
C LEU A 75 9.90 -13.44 3.29
N THR A 76 9.76 -13.85 2.04
CA THR A 76 10.38 -15.05 1.51
C THR A 76 11.36 -14.69 0.41
N THR A 77 12.53 -15.30 0.44
CA THR A 77 13.46 -15.26 -0.68
C THR A 77 13.13 -16.40 -1.61
N SER A 78 12.88 -16.09 -2.89
CA SER A 78 12.76 -17.13 -3.92
C SER A 78 14.12 -17.78 -4.11
N GLY A 79 14.27 -19.01 -3.64
CA GLY A 79 15.43 -19.86 -3.91
C GLY A 79 14.99 -21.25 -4.34
N ASP A 80 15.93 -22.15 -4.55
CA ASP A 80 15.62 -23.48 -5.05
C ASP A 80 15.22 -24.46 -3.94
N ASN A 81 15.29 -24.04 -2.66
CA ASN A 81 14.97 -24.93 -1.55
C ASN A 81 13.46 -24.95 -1.29
N LEU A 82 12.82 -26.07 -1.58
CA LEU A 82 11.42 -26.33 -1.23
C LEU A 82 11.27 -26.51 0.29
N VAL A 83 10.39 -25.71 0.90
CA VAL A 83 9.98 -25.82 2.30
C VAL A 83 8.54 -26.29 2.36
N ILE A 84 8.30 -27.34 3.14
CA ILE A 84 6.97 -27.91 3.40
C ILE A 84 6.62 -27.58 4.85
N SER A 85 5.51 -26.88 5.06
CA SER A 85 5.07 -26.45 6.39
C SER A 85 3.64 -26.87 6.68
N PHE A 86 3.34 -27.14 7.95
CA PHE A 86 2.03 -27.52 8.45
C PHE A 86 1.93 -27.21 9.95
N PRO A 87 0.72 -27.09 10.54
CA PRO A 87 0.56 -26.85 11.97
C PRO A 87 1.27 -27.90 12.80
N TYR A 88 2.13 -27.45 13.71
CA TYR A 88 2.93 -28.30 14.60
C TYR A 88 2.51 -28.10 16.05
N ALA A 89 2.27 -29.21 16.75
CA ALA A 89 2.16 -29.23 18.21
C ALA A 89 3.40 -29.91 18.79
N GLU A 90 3.94 -29.38 19.89
CA GLU A 90 5.14 -29.94 20.50
C GLU A 90 4.96 -31.44 20.84
N GLY A 91 5.91 -32.26 20.40
CA GLY A 91 5.89 -33.73 20.61
C GLY A 91 4.91 -34.51 19.70
N SER A 92 4.20 -33.85 18.78
CA SER A 92 3.20 -34.50 17.91
C SER A 92 3.78 -35.40 16.83
N ILE A 93 5.07 -35.24 16.48
CA ILE A 93 5.75 -36.02 15.45
C ILE A 93 6.57 -37.12 16.12
N ASP A 94 6.36 -38.35 15.66
CA ASP A 94 7.15 -39.52 16.08
C ASP A 94 8.38 -39.69 15.19
N LYS A 95 8.18 -39.64 13.87
CA LYS A 95 9.24 -39.87 12.89
C LYS A 95 9.07 -38.97 11.67
N VAL A 96 10.19 -38.44 11.18
CA VAL A 96 10.32 -37.90 9.82
C VAL A 96 11.25 -38.84 9.06
N ASP A 97 10.80 -39.32 7.90
CA ASP A 97 11.53 -40.27 7.08
C ASP A 97 11.35 -39.93 5.60
N TYR A 98 12.11 -40.56 4.71
CA TYR A 98 11.92 -40.41 3.28
C TYR A 98 12.16 -41.73 2.53
N ASN A 99 11.54 -41.86 1.35
CA ASN A 99 11.92 -42.88 0.39
C ASN A 99 11.72 -42.39 -1.04
N ILE A 100 12.35 -43.10 -1.98
CA ILE A 100 12.17 -42.89 -3.40
C ILE A 100 11.38 -44.08 -3.95
N LYS A 101 10.27 -43.82 -4.65
CA LYS A 101 9.47 -44.86 -5.31
C LYS A 101 9.15 -44.42 -6.73
N GLY A 102 9.66 -45.16 -7.71
CA GLY A 102 9.62 -44.73 -9.11
C GLY A 102 10.35 -43.40 -9.27
N GLU A 103 9.70 -42.43 -9.89
CA GLU A 103 10.23 -41.07 -10.10
C GLU A 103 9.83 -40.08 -8.99
N HIS A 104 9.28 -40.57 -7.86
CA HIS A 104 8.80 -39.72 -6.78
C HIS A 104 9.67 -39.81 -5.52
N PHE A 105 10.09 -38.65 -5.02
CA PHE A 105 10.60 -38.49 -3.66
C PHE A 105 9.42 -38.34 -2.69
N ASN A 106 9.32 -39.23 -1.70
CA ASN A 106 8.27 -39.22 -0.69
C ASN A 106 8.85 -38.80 0.66
N LEU A 107 8.41 -37.66 1.18
CA LEU A 107 8.62 -37.28 2.58
C LEU A 107 7.50 -37.88 3.44
N ILE A 108 7.87 -38.63 4.47
CA ILE A 108 6.93 -39.31 5.38
C ILE A 108 6.99 -38.62 6.74
N ILE A 109 5.86 -38.06 7.16
CA ILE A 109 5.66 -37.52 8.50
C ILE A 109 4.75 -38.48 9.27
N ALA A 110 5.29 -39.18 10.26
CA ALA A 110 4.54 -40.08 11.13
C ALA A 110 4.16 -39.35 12.43
N PRO A 111 2.85 -39.15 12.70
CA PRO A 111 2.41 -38.59 13.98
C PRO A 111 2.61 -39.60 15.10
N ARG A 112 2.85 -39.11 16.32
CA ARG A 112 2.87 -39.93 17.54
C ARG A 112 1.48 -40.46 17.85
N GLN A 113 1.41 -41.65 18.47
CA GLN A 113 0.14 -42.21 18.92
C GLN A 113 -0.65 -41.21 19.79
N GLY A 114 -1.95 -41.11 19.55
CA GLY A 114 -2.84 -40.16 20.22
C GLY A 114 -2.94 -38.79 19.56
N TYR A 115 -2.06 -38.45 18.60
CA TYR A 115 -2.17 -37.22 17.81
C TYR A 115 -2.92 -37.46 16.49
N PRO A 116 -3.65 -36.45 15.97
CA PRO A 116 -4.35 -36.58 14.69
C PRO A 116 -3.36 -36.72 13.53
N LYS A 117 -3.78 -37.43 12.48
CA LYS A 117 -3.03 -37.45 11.21
C LYS A 117 -2.99 -36.04 10.60
N LEU A 118 -1.93 -35.77 9.84
CA LEU A 118 -1.78 -34.53 9.09
C LEU A 118 -2.96 -34.33 8.12
N ASP A 119 -3.57 -33.13 8.13
CA ASP A 119 -4.54 -32.73 7.11
C ASP A 119 -3.79 -32.24 5.86
N PRO A 120 -3.90 -32.92 4.70
CA PRO A 120 -3.26 -32.48 3.47
C PRO A 120 -3.64 -31.05 3.05
N LYS A 121 -4.83 -30.59 3.42
CA LYS A 121 -5.30 -29.22 3.10
C LYS A 121 -4.55 -28.14 3.87
N GLN A 122 -3.85 -28.50 4.95
CA GLN A 122 -3.08 -27.57 5.78
C GLN A 122 -1.59 -27.57 5.45
N VAL A 123 -1.14 -28.41 4.51
CA VAL A 123 0.23 -28.41 4.03
C VAL A 123 0.44 -27.23 3.08
N LYS A 124 1.44 -26.41 3.37
CA LYS A 124 1.85 -25.27 2.55
C LYS A 124 3.24 -25.50 2.01
N TYR A 125 3.44 -25.10 0.77
CA TYR A 125 4.72 -25.14 0.09
C TYR A 125 5.24 -23.72 -0.11
N THR A 126 6.48 -23.49 0.28
CA THR A 126 7.21 -22.25 0.02
C THR A 126 8.59 -22.58 -0.51
N TYR A 127 9.29 -21.59 -1.06
CA TYR A 127 10.66 -21.73 -1.50
C TYR A 127 11.54 -20.78 -0.66
N THR A 128 12.76 -21.20 -0.34
CA THR A 128 13.72 -20.43 0.47
C THR A 128 15.16 -20.63 -0.01
N GLY A 129 16.12 -19.93 0.62
CA GLY A 129 17.55 -20.14 0.38
C GLY A 129 18.11 -19.40 -0.84
N GLY A 130 17.32 -18.55 -1.49
CA GLY A 130 17.79 -17.69 -2.57
C GLY A 130 18.52 -16.45 -2.06
N SER A 131 19.42 -15.89 -2.87
CA SER A 131 19.95 -14.55 -2.63
C SER A 131 18.85 -13.53 -2.91
N LEU A 132 18.73 -12.54 -2.03
CA LEU A 132 17.92 -11.36 -2.29
C LEU A 132 18.85 -10.29 -2.83
N ASP A 133 18.81 -10.05 -4.14
CA ASP A 133 19.69 -9.07 -4.77
C ASP A 133 19.13 -7.66 -4.59
N PHE A 134 17.81 -7.51 -4.71
CA PHE A 134 17.10 -6.24 -4.52
C PHE A 134 15.79 -6.41 -3.73
N ILE A 135 15.37 -5.32 -3.10
CA ILE A 135 14.08 -5.18 -2.43
C ILE A 135 13.37 -3.97 -3.03
N ILE A 136 12.23 -4.18 -3.69
CA ILE A 136 11.37 -3.11 -4.17
C ILE A 136 10.29 -2.87 -3.13
N ILE A 137 10.16 -1.64 -2.66
CA ILE A 137 9.12 -1.23 -1.74
C ILE A 137 8.20 -0.25 -2.46
N ILE A 138 6.90 -0.53 -2.42
CA ILE A 138 5.89 0.19 -3.18
C ILE A 138 4.90 0.87 -2.23
N ASP A 139 4.60 2.15 -2.49
CA ASP A 139 3.57 2.94 -1.77
C ASP A 139 3.83 3.08 -0.27
N SER A 140 5.11 3.11 0.15
CA SER A 140 5.48 3.17 1.56
C SER A 140 6.36 4.40 1.86
N PRO A 141 5.93 5.34 2.72
CA PRO A 141 6.69 6.54 3.01
C PRO A 141 7.93 6.29 3.89
N THR A 142 7.95 5.18 4.64
CA THR A 142 9.06 4.76 5.52
C THR A 142 9.19 3.23 5.56
N LEU A 143 10.33 2.70 6.03
CA LEU A 143 10.51 1.26 6.25
C LEU A 143 9.60 0.71 7.37
N ASN A 144 9.33 1.52 8.40
CA ASN A 144 8.48 1.10 9.52
C ASN A 144 7.03 0.85 9.09
N SER A 145 6.56 1.50 8.02
CA SER A 145 5.23 1.30 7.45
C SER A 145 5.00 -0.12 6.88
N LEU A 146 6.07 -0.91 6.70
CA LEU A 146 5.98 -2.33 6.30
C LEU A 146 5.54 -3.25 7.46
N GLY A 147 5.58 -2.76 8.69
CA GLY A 147 5.23 -3.51 9.90
C GLY A 147 6.14 -4.72 10.12
N PRO A 148 5.57 -5.88 10.54
CA PRO A 148 6.32 -7.12 10.82
C PRO A 148 7.28 -7.56 9.72
N ILE A 149 6.95 -7.30 8.44
CA ILE A 149 7.84 -7.62 7.32
C ILE A 149 9.21 -6.95 7.52
N TYR A 150 9.26 -5.71 7.99
CA TYR A 150 10.50 -5.02 8.27
C TYR A 150 10.98 -5.26 9.71
N THR A 151 10.14 -5.02 10.73
CA THR A 151 10.57 -5.03 12.13
C THR A 151 11.07 -6.39 12.63
N GLU A 152 10.59 -7.49 12.04
CA GLU A 152 11.06 -8.84 12.39
C GLU A 152 12.20 -9.33 11.48
N ASN A 153 12.50 -8.62 10.39
CA ASN A 153 13.47 -9.03 9.37
C ASN A 153 14.49 -7.95 9.03
N GLU A 154 14.76 -6.98 9.91
CA GLU A 154 15.65 -5.83 9.63
C GLU A 154 17.01 -6.25 9.05
N LYS A 155 17.58 -7.35 9.57
CA LYS A 155 18.85 -7.91 9.09
C LYS A 155 18.82 -8.32 7.61
N GLN A 156 17.66 -8.68 7.06
CA GLN A 156 17.50 -9.04 5.65
C GLN A 156 17.49 -7.82 4.73
N PHE A 157 17.19 -6.62 5.26
CA PHE A 157 17.23 -5.36 4.51
C PHE A 157 18.62 -4.72 4.53
N GLN A 158 19.45 -5.04 5.52
CA GLN A 158 20.80 -4.48 5.65
C GLN A 158 21.70 -4.92 4.49
N GLY A 159 22.38 -3.95 3.87
CA GLY A 159 23.32 -4.20 2.77
C GLY A 159 22.67 -4.64 1.46
N LYS A 160 21.34 -4.51 1.32
CA LYS A 160 20.60 -4.79 0.09
C LYS A 160 20.35 -3.54 -0.73
N GLU A 161 20.21 -3.70 -2.04
CA GLU A 161 19.70 -2.63 -2.90
C GLU A 161 18.21 -2.45 -2.65
N ILE A 162 17.85 -1.35 -1.98
CA ILE A 162 16.47 -1.01 -1.65
C ILE A 162 15.97 0.03 -2.66
N VAL A 163 14.99 -0.37 -3.45
CA VAL A 163 14.28 0.49 -4.39
C VAL A 163 12.98 0.96 -3.75
N ASN A 164 12.87 2.26 -3.50
CA ASN A 164 11.66 2.91 -2.99
C ASN A 164 10.88 3.53 -4.15
N ILE A 165 9.70 2.99 -4.46
CA ILE A 165 8.77 3.52 -5.47
C ILE A 165 7.55 4.07 -4.75
N ASP A 166 7.41 5.40 -4.76
CA ASP A 166 6.39 6.05 -3.95
C ASP A 166 5.92 7.39 -4.54
N ARG A 167 4.82 7.92 -4.00
CA ARG A 167 4.31 9.25 -4.31
C ARG A 167 3.91 10.07 -3.07
N HIS A 168 4.09 9.54 -1.86
CA HIS A 168 3.74 10.28 -0.66
C HIS A 168 4.56 11.57 -0.52
N LEU A 169 3.90 12.66 -0.12
CA LEU A 169 4.58 13.92 0.19
C LEU A 169 5.56 13.77 1.36
N THR A 170 5.27 12.86 2.28
CA THR A 170 5.99 12.56 3.52
C THR A 170 7.10 11.51 3.36
N ASN A 171 7.33 10.97 2.14
CA ASN A 171 8.33 9.94 1.92
C ASN A 171 9.73 10.40 2.37
N SER A 172 10.45 9.53 3.10
CA SER A 172 11.76 9.84 3.69
C SER A 172 12.96 9.50 2.79
N PHE A 173 12.74 9.06 1.56
CA PHE A 173 13.77 8.70 0.58
C PHE A 173 14.80 7.67 1.11
N TYR A 174 14.31 6.65 1.81
CA TYR A 174 15.12 5.66 2.54
C TYR A 174 15.79 4.60 1.64
N GLY A 175 15.45 4.52 0.35
CA GLY A 175 16.04 3.55 -0.56
C GLY A 175 17.45 3.92 -0.99
N THR A 176 18.24 2.93 -1.42
CA THR A 176 19.48 3.17 -2.18
C THR A 176 19.17 3.78 -3.55
N ILE A 177 17.98 3.47 -4.09
CA ILE A 177 17.35 4.09 -5.24
C ILE A 177 15.95 4.56 -4.84
N ASN A 178 15.64 5.84 -5.10
CA ASN A 178 14.34 6.42 -4.79
C ASN A 178 13.67 6.92 -6.08
N TYR A 179 12.72 6.16 -6.60
CA TYR A 179 11.86 6.56 -7.70
C TYR A 179 10.55 7.12 -7.14
N VAL A 180 10.62 8.36 -6.65
CA VAL A 180 9.54 9.00 -5.91
C VAL A 180 9.01 10.20 -6.67
N ASN A 181 7.76 10.09 -7.15
CA ASN A 181 7.12 11.19 -7.88
C ASN A 181 5.82 11.65 -7.20
N LYS A 182 5.94 12.75 -6.48
CA LYS A 182 4.85 13.39 -5.71
C LYS A 182 3.73 13.97 -6.58
N THR A 183 3.97 14.22 -7.87
CA THR A 183 2.96 14.76 -8.79
C THR A 183 2.22 13.67 -9.57
N SER A 184 2.67 12.42 -9.49
CA SER A 184 2.00 11.28 -10.13
C SER A 184 0.58 11.13 -9.61
N SER A 185 -0.38 10.76 -10.46
CA SER A 185 -1.78 10.56 -10.06
C SER A 185 -1.97 9.24 -9.30
N SER A 186 -1.09 8.28 -9.54
CA SER A 186 -1.09 6.94 -8.95
C SER A 186 0.31 6.33 -8.92
N ILE A 187 0.49 5.28 -8.12
CA ILE A 187 1.66 4.39 -8.16
C ILE A 187 1.63 3.53 -9.42
N SER A 188 0.45 3.11 -9.87
CA SER A 188 0.30 2.33 -11.11
C SER A 188 0.85 3.05 -12.35
N GLU A 189 0.76 4.38 -12.43
CA GLU A 189 1.44 5.16 -13.49
C GLU A 189 2.96 5.06 -13.42
N LEU A 190 3.54 5.06 -12.22
CA LEU A 190 4.98 4.92 -12.02
C LEU A 190 5.45 3.53 -12.44
N ILE A 191 4.70 2.49 -12.07
CA ILE A 191 4.99 1.13 -12.50
C ILE A 191 4.83 0.98 -14.01
N PHE A 192 3.81 1.58 -14.62
CA PHE A 192 3.68 1.57 -16.08
C PHE A 192 4.92 2.15 -16.77
N LYS A 193 5.37 3.34 -16.35
CA LYS A 193 6.59 3.98 -16.88
C LYS A 193 7.83 3.11 -16.68
N LEU A 194 7.96 2.48 -15.51
CA LEU A 194 9.06 1.55 -15.21
C LEU A 194 9.05 0.33 -16.13
N VAL A 195 7.91 -0.37 -16.25
CA VAL A 195 7.81 -1.58 -17.07
C VAL A 195 8.06 -1.29 -18.55
N GLN A 196 7.57 -0.15 -19.04
CA GLN A 196 7.89 0.33 -20.39
C GLN A 196 9.38 0.58 -20.59
N ASN A 197 10.04 1.20 -19.61
CA ASN A 197 11.46 1.50 -19.70
C ASN A 197 12.34 0.23 -19.66
N LEU A 198 11.90 -0.80 -18.91
CA LEU A 198 12.52 -2.13 -18.92
C LEU A 198 12.33 -2.88 -20.25
N GLY A 199 11.52 -2.38 -21.17
CA GLY A 199 11.21 -3.04 -22.45
C GLY A 199 10.39 -4.32 -22.29
N ILE A 200 9.71 -4.49 -21.16
CA ILE A 200 8.89 -5.69 -20.89
C ILE A 200 7.53 -5.51 -21.55
N GLU A 201 7.10 -6.52 -22.31
CA GLU A 201 5.80 -6.50 -22.97
C GLU A 201 4.67 -6.71 -21.96
N LEU A 202 3.80 -5.69 -21.86
CA LEU A 202 2.58 -5.70 -21.05
C LEU A 202 1.48 -6.52 -21.72
N ASP A 203 1.00 -7.56 -21.03
CA ASP A 203 -0.18 -8.31 -21.47
C ASP A 203 -1.49 -7.72 -20.89
N ARG A 204 -2.60 -8.37 -21.23
CA ARG A 204 -3.95 -7.98 -20.81
C ARG A 204 -4.12 -7.94 -19.29
N ASP A 205 -3.55 -8.90 -18.55
CA ASP A 205 -3.73 -9.01 -17.11
C ASP A 205 -2.93 -7.93 -16.39
N ILE A 206 -1.68 -7.73 -16.80
CA ILE A 206 -0.84 -6.64 -16.29
C ILE A 206 -1.50 -5.29 -16.59
N ALA A 207 -1.97 -5.10 -17.83
CA ALA A 207 -2.63 -3.86 -18.23
C ALA A 207 -3.94 -3.61 -17.46
N THR A 208 -4.71 -4.67 -17.18
CA THR A 208 -5.94 -4.60 -16.38
C THR A 208 -5.64 -4.21 -14.94
N ASN A 209 -4.62 -4.80 -14.32
CA ASN A 209 -4.20 -4.44 -12.96
C ASN A 209 -3.82 -2.96 -12.90
N LEU A 210 -2.93 -2.49 -13.78
CA LEU A 210 -2.52 -1.08 -13.82
C LEU A 210 -3.69 -0.14 -14.05
N TYR A 211 -4.59 -0.43 -14.99
CA TYR A 211 -5.79 0.37 -15.22
C TYR A 211 -6.64 0.48 -13.94
N ALA A 212 -6.87 -0.64 -13.27
CA ALA A 212 -7.68 -0.71 -12.07
C ALA A 212 -7.07 0.11 -10.93
N GLY A 213 -5.74 0.08 -10.78
CA GLY A 213 -5.01 0.89 -9.80
C GLY A 213 -5.11 2.39 -10.08
N ILE A 214 -4.89 2.83 -11.33
CA ILE A 214 -5.03 4.24 -11.72
C ILE A 214 -6.48 4.70 -11.47
N SER A 215 -7.46 3.93 -11.93
CA SER A 215 -8.87 4.27 -11.74
C SER A 215 -9.21 4.38 -10.24
N SER A 216 -8.69 3.47 -9.40
CA SER A 216 -8.94 3.53 -7.95
C SER A 216 -8.26 4.73 -7.28
N ALA A 217 -7.00 5.04 -7.62
CA ALA A 217 -6.24 6.14 -7.01
C ALA A 217 -6.81 7.52 -7.37
N THR A 218 -7.42 7.62 -8.56
CA THR A 218 -7.92 8.88 -9.11
C THR A 218 -9.43 9.07 -8.92
N ASN A 219 -10.07 8.21 -8.12
CA ASN A 219 -11.53 8.17 -7.97
C ASN A 219 -12.26 8.15 -9.32
N ASN A 220 -11.91 7.17 -10.15
CA ASN A 220 -12.38 7.03 -11.53
C ASN A 220 -12.13 8.29 -12.36
N PHE A 221 -10.89 8.78 -12.31
CA PHE A 221 -10.40 9.93 -13.08
C PHE A 221 -11.04 11.28 -12.73
N SER A 222 -11.71 11.39 -11.58
CA SER A 222 -12.31 12.64 -11.11
C SER A 222 -11.40 13.46 -10.18
N SER A 223 -10.28 12.89 -9.73
CA SER A 223 -9.33 13.56 -8.84
C SER A 223 -8.60 14.71 -9.54
N TYR A 224 -8.26 15.76 -8.78
CA TYR A 224 -7.44 16.88 -9.26
C TYR A 224 -6.01 16.47 -9.66
N SER A 225 -5.55 15.29 -9.21
CA SER A 225 -4.23 14.76 -9.55
C SER A 225 -4.16 14.18 -10.97
N VAL A 226 -5.28 14.07 -11.67
CA VAL A 226 -5.36 13.53 -13.04
C VAL A 226 -4.77 14.54 -14.01
N THR A 227 -3.93 14.06 -14.92
CA THR A 227 -3.26 14.89 -15.94
C THR A 227 -3.44 14.31 -17.34
N ALA A 228 -2.95 15.01 -18.37
CA ALA A 228 -2.92 14.49 -19.73
C ALA A 228 -2.14 13.15 -19.82
N ASP A 229 -1.02 13.05 -19.09
CA ASP A 229 -0.22 11.82 -18.99
C ASP A 229 -1.04 10.64 -18.44
N THR A 230 -1.96 10.90 -17.51
CA THR A 230 -2.87 9.89 -16.97
C THR A 230 -3.76 9.32 -18.03
N PHE A 231 -4.37 10.18 -18.86
CA PHE A 231 -5.20 9.72 -19.96
C PHE A 231 -4.39 9.04 -21.07
N ASP A 232 -3.15 9.47 -21.36
CA ASP A 232 -2.28 8.77 -22.32
C ASP A 232 -1.93 7.36 -21.83
N THR A 233 -1.57 7.24 -20.54
CA THR A 233 -1.29 5.95 -19.90
C THR A 233 -2.50 5.04 -19.98
N VAL A 234 -3.67 5.52 -19.58
CA VAL A 234 -4.92 4.75 -19.64
C VAL A 234 -5.27 4.34 -21.07
N ALA A 235 -5.11 5.24 -22.04
CA ALA A 235 -5.36 4.93 -23.44
C ALA A 235 -4.46 3.79 -23.95
N ARG A 236 -3.17 3.78 -23.57
CA ARG A 236 -2.24 2.69 -23.89
C ARG A 236 -2.65 1.38 -23.23
N LEU A 237 -2.99 1.40 -21.95
CA LEU A 237 -3.46 0.20 -21.23
C LEU A 237 -4.72 -0.39 -21.88
N LEU A 238 -5.68 0.46 -22.29
CA LEU A 238 -6.87 0.01 -23.00
C LEU A 238 -6.55 -0.60 -24.37
N ARG A 239 -5.58 -0.04 -25.11
CA ARG A 239 -5.09 -0.64 -26.37
C ARG A 239 -4.45 -2.01 -26.16
N LEU A 240 -3.83 -2.24 -24.99
CA LEU A 240 -3.28 -3.54 -24.58
C LEU A 240 -4.36 -4.52 -24.07
N GLY A 241 -5.64 -4.13 -24.13
CA GLY A 241 -6.77 -4.99 -23.79
C GLY A 241 -7.21 -4.92 -22.32
N ALA A 242 -6.74 -3.92 -21.56
CA ALA A 242 -7.15 -3.71 -20.17
C ALA A 242 -8.67 -3.70 -20.03
N ILE A 243 -9.18 -4.50 -19.10
CA ILE A 243 -10.61 -4.54 -18.79
C ILE A 243 -10.91 -3.46 -17.76
N LYS A 244 -11.99 -2.70 -18.00
CA LYS A 244 -12.50 -1.72 -17.04
C LYS A 244 -13.12 -2.46 -15.85
N LYS A 245 -12.28 -2.85 -14.90
CA LYS A 245 -12.68 -3.53 -13.67
C LYS A 245 -12.67 -2.55 -12.52
N THR A 246 -13.81 -2.35 -11.86
CA THR A 246 -13.85 -1.59 -10.61
C THR A 246 -13.28 -2.46 -9.50
N ILE A 247 -12.27 -1.96 -8.77
CA ILE A 247 -11.75 -2.66 -7.60
C ILE A 247 -12.81 -2.59 -6.50
N GLN A 248 -13.50 -3.71 -6.29
CA GLN A 248 -14.39 -3.85 -5.15
C GLN A 248 -13.53 -4.03 -3.89
N LYS A 249 -13.74 -3.17 -2.89
CA LYS A 249 -13.18 -3.41 -1.56
C LYS A 249 -13.88 -4.65 -0.98
N PRO A 250 -13.17 -5.53 -0.26
CA PRO A 250 -13.83 -6.62 0.44
C PRO A 250 -14.88 -6.01 1.38
N ASN A 251 -16.12 -6.52 1.29
CA ASN A 251 -17.22 -6.12 2.15
C ASN A 251 -16.83 -6.40 3.61
N LEU A 252 -16.30 -5.39 4.29
CA LEU A 252 -16.22 -5.35 5.74
C LEU A 252 -17.66 -5.19 6.21
N GLY A 253 -18.30 -6.31 6.57
CA GLY A 253 -19.69 -6.34 6.96
C GLY A 253 -20.02 -5.26 8.00
N GLY A 254 -21.08 -4.50 7.74
CA GLY A 254 -21.71 -3.65 8.75
C GLY A 254 -21.57 -2.15 8.53
N THR A 255 -22.02 -1.60 7.40
CA THR A 255 -22.75 -0.34 7.46
C THR A 255 -24.22 -0.68 7.30
N ARG A 256 -24.95 -0.72 8.43
CA ARG A 256 -26.41 -0.63 8.41
C ARG A 256 -26.75 0.56 7.54
N GLY A 257 -27.33 0.31 6.37
CA GLY A 257 -27.99 1.37 5.63
C GLY A 257 -28.97 2.04 6.58
N PHE A 258 -28.85 3.35 6.75
CA PHE A 258 -29.96 4.11 7.31
C PHE A 258 -31.15 3.86 6.39
N PRO A 259 -32.31 3.39 6.90
CA PRO A 259 -33.48 3.29 6.08
C PRO A 259 -33.84 4.70 5.61
N SER A 260 -33.74 4.93 4.30
CA SER A 260 -34.33 6.10 3.67
C SER A 260 -35.84 6.01 3.86
N GLN A 261 -36.36 6.69 4.88
CA GLN A 261 -37.80 6.91 4.95
C GLN A 261 -38.21 7.79 3.76
N PRO A 262 -39.21 7.39 2.97
CA PRO A 262 -39.74 8.25 1.94
C PRO A 262 -40.41 9.46 2.61
N MET A 263 -39.82 10.64 2.46
CA MET A 263 -40.40 11.88 2.94
C MET A 263 -41.59 12.25 2.04
N THR A 264 -42.78 11.76 2.37
CA THR A 264 -44.03 12.27 1.80
C THR A 264 -44.55 13.38 2.71
N ARG A 265 -44.11 14.62 2.47
CA ARG A 265 -44.84 15.79 2.95
C ARG A 265 -45.63 16.36 1.77
N PRO A 266 -46.97 16.47 1.84
CA PRO A 266 -47.72 17.18 0.83
C PRO A 266 -47.38 18.67 0.88
N PHE A 267 -47.01 19.21 -0.28
CA PHE A 267 -46.79 20.64 -0.48
C PHE A 267 -48.15 21.35 -0.43
N ASN A 268 -48.36 22.25 0.52
CA ASN A 268 -49.55 23.11 0.54
C ASN A 268 -49.11 24.54 0.21
N PRO A 269 -49.47 25.10 -0.95
CA PRO A 269 -49.10 26.47 -1.28
C PRO A 269 -49.94 27.47 -0.45
N PRO A 270 -49.37 28.58 0.02
CA PRO A 270 -50.15 29.62 0.70
C PRO A 270 -51.06 30.37 -0.29
N PRO A 271 -52.18 30.94 0.17
CA PRO A 271 -53.13 31.61 -0.71
C PRO A 271 -52.58 32.95 -1.21
N LEU A 272 -52.92 33.24 -2.47
CA LEU A 272 -52.58 34.46 -3.19
C LEU A 272 -53.57 35.57 -2.78
N ASN A 273 -53.12 36.58 -2.04
CA ASN A 273 -53.90 37.81 -1.84
C ASN A 273 -53.36 38.92 -2.76
N SER A 274 -54.30 39.51 -3.50
CA SER A 274 -54.11 40.51 -4.55
C SER A 274 -53.91 41.93 -3.98
N PHE A 275 -52.90 42.60 -4.54
CA PHE A 275 -52.64 44.04 -4.74
C PHE A 275 -53.47 45.14 -4.04
N GLY A 276 -52.74 46.11 -3.46
CA GLY A 276 -53.17 47.50 -3.22
C GLY A 276 -51.95 48.41 -3.04
N GLY A 277 -51.82 49.47 -3.86
CA GLY A 277 -50.57 50.19 -4.14
C GLY A 277 -50.22 51.40 -3.25
N GLY A 278 -49.05 51.99 -3.55
CA GLY A 278 -48.55 53.25 -3.02
C GLY A 278 -47.07 53.47 -3.40
N PHE A 279 -46.80 54.46 -4.26
CA PHE A 279 -45.47 54.87 -4.76
C PHE A 279 -44.73 55.82 -3.80
N ASN A 280 -43.41 55.99 -4.05
CA ASN A 280 -42.40 56.93 -3.50
C ASN A 280 -41.69 56.42 -2.23
N GLU A 281 -40.36 56.30 -2.10
CA GLU A 281 -39.22 57.15 -2.52
C GLU A 281 -37.91 56.31 -2.55
N VAL A 282 -36.90 56.76 -3.31
CA VAL A 282 -35.48 56.31 -3.33
C VAL A 282 -34.64 57.59 -3.50
N PRO A 283 -33.35 57.74 -3.10
CA PRO A 283 -32.39 56.89 -2.34
C PRO A 283 -31.70 57.64 -1.16
N ASP A 284 -30.81 56.96 -0.43
CA ASP A 284 -29.45 57.40 0.01
C ASP A 284 -29.06 56.60 1.26
N THR A 285 -28.04 55.73 1.26
CA THR A 285 -26.64 56.13 1.31
C THR A 285 -25.78 54.85 1.29
N ILE A 286 -24.66 54.91 0.58
CA ILE A 286 -23.55 53.97 0.68
C ILE A 286 -22.75 54.35 1.94
N THR A 287 -22.50 53.41 2.85
CA THR A 287 -21.50 53.59 3.93
C THR A 287 -20.27 52.70 3.68
N PRO A 288 -19.05 53.18 3.99
CA PRO A 288 -17.80 52.54 3.59
C PRO A 288 -17.41 51.36 4.50
N ILE A 289 -16.63 50.43 3.95
CA ILE A 289 -15.95 49.36 4.71
C ILE A 289 -14.74 49.97 5.41
N GLU A 290 -14.83 50.12 6.73
CA GLU A 290 -13.68 50.19 7.62
C GLU A 290 -13.99 49.35 8.86
N ASP A 291 -13.33 48.19 9.00
CA ASP A 291 -13.03 47.63 10.30
C ASP A 291 -11.78 46.74 10.20
N VAL A 292 -10.70 47.28 10.76
CA VAL A 292 -9.41 46.61 11.01
C VAL A 292 -9.58 45.73 12.23
N GLU A 293 -9.26 44.43 12.12
CA GLU A 293 -9.22 43.50 13.25
C GLU A 293 -8.31 44.02 14.37
N LYS A 294 -8.88 44.22 15.56
CA LYS A 294 -8.14 44.47 16.81
C LYS A 294 -7.99 43.16 17.59
N GLU A 295 -6.74 42.85 17.96
CA GLU A 295 -6.42 41.80 18.95
C GLU A 295 -7.09 42.09 20.31
N PRO A 296 -7.65 41.08 21.01
CA PRO A 296 -8.19 41.28 22.34
C PRO A 296 -7.10 41.19 23.41
N ARG A 297 -6.89 42.28 24.15
CA ARG A 297 -6.22 42.30 25.46
C ARG A 297 -7.22 42.05 26.60
N GLY A 298 -7.05 40.88 27.23
CA GLY A 298 -7.21 40.47 28.64
C GLY A 298 -8.18 41.14 29.62
N ALA A 299 -8.84 40.28 30.42
CA ALA A 299 -9.08 40.50 31.86
C ALA A 299 -9.09 39.16 32.66
N GLN A 300 -8.03 39.00 33.46
CA GLN A 300 -7.84 38.33 34.77
C GLN A 300 -8.57 37.03 35.18
N GLY A 301 -7.75 36.01 35.44
CA GLY A 301 -8.02 34.87 36.33
C GLY A 301 -6.68 34.29 36.87
N SER A 302 -6.60 34.07 38.18
CA SER A 302 -5.41 33.83 39.02
C SER A 302 -4.49 32.65 38.65
N THR A 303 -3.17 32.87 38.66
CA THR A 303 -2.10 31.87 38.47
C THR A 303 -1.79 31.10 39.76
N PRO A 304 -1.68 29.75 39.72
CA PRO A 304 -1.03 28.98 40.79
C PRO A 304 0.49 29.04 40.67
N GLN A 305 1.13 29.30 41.80
CA GLN A 305 2.55 29.63 41.93
C GLN A 305 3.37 28.35 42.17
N ASP A 306 3.69 27.59 41.11
CA ASP A 306 4.50 26.36 41.28
C ASP A 306 5.41 25.99 40.09
N TRP A 307 5.78 26.96 39.24
CA TRP A 307 6.66 26.72 38.07
C TRP A 307 8.17 26.97 38.34
N LEU A 308 8.56 27.36 39.55
CA LEU A 308 9.93 27.84 39.83
C LEU A 308 10.68 26.98 40.87
N LYS A 309 10.71 25.66 40.70
CA LYS A 309 11.68 24.80 41.41
C LYS A 309 12.31 23.73 40.52
N PRO A 310 13.66 23.62 40.48
CA PRO A 310 14.35 22.60 39.69
C PRO A 310 14.23 21.21 40.33
N LYS A 311 14.00 20.18 39.51
CA LYS A 311 14.00 18.78 39.95
C LYS A 311 15.44 18.27 40.06
N ILE A 312 15.86 17.93 41.28
CA ILE A 312 17.14 17.29 41.62
C ILE A 312 17.04 15.79 41.32
N PHE A 313 17.95 15.26 40.49
CA PHE A 313 18.16 13.82 40.34
C PHE A 313 18.96 13.29 41.54
N LYS A 314 18.41 12.28 42.24
CA LYS A 314 19.18 11.43 43.17
C LYS A 314 19.35 10.05 42.54
N GLY A 315 20.59 9.70 42.22
CA GLY A 315 20.98 8.34 41.89
C GLY A 315 20.93 7.47 43.14
N GLY A 316 20.30 6.30 43.03
CA GLY A 316 20.32 5.25 44.02
C GLY A 316 21.26 4.14 43.58
N SER A 317 22.49 4.20 44.06
CA SER A 317 23.44 3.08 44.10
C SER A 317 23.25 2.30 45.41
N GLY A 318 23.13 0.98 45.33
CA GLY A 318 23.26 0.04 46.44
C GLY A 318 22.87 -1.36 45.98
N GLY A 319 23.64 -2.42 46.12
CA GLY A 319 24.99 -2.58 46.69
C GLY A 319 25.48 -3.99 46.38
N LEU A 320 26.80 -4.16 46.36
CA LEU A 320 27.49 -5.46 46.44
C LEU A 320 27.78 -5.73 47.92
N VAL A 321 27.38 -6.91 48.39
CA VAL A 321 28.17 -7.81 49.26
C VAL A 321 27.90 -9.22 48.79
#